data_AF-A0A2M7I2H8-F1
#
_entry.id   AF-A0A2M7I2H8-F1
#
_cell.length_a   1.000
_cell.length_b   1.000
_cell.length_c   1.000
_cell.angle_alpha   90.00
_cell.angle_beta   90.00
_cell.angle_gamma   90.00
#
_symmetry.space_group_name_H-M   'P 1'
#
loop_
_entity.id
_entity.type
_entity.pdbx_description
1 polymer ?
#
loop_
_entity_poly.entity_id
_entity_poly.type
_entity_poly.pdbx_seq_one_letter_code
_entity_poly.pdbx_strand_id
1 'polypeptide(L)'
;MEALTGLSIVLIIAIILFLIVFLYFIPIGLFITAYFSGVKLRIFQDLVGMRLRKVPPVIIVRSMITATKAGIVVEVGKLEAHYLAGGEVIKVINALISADKANIDLPFERATAIDLAGRDVLEAVKMSVIPKVIETPL
;
A
#
# COMPACT_ATOMS: atom_id res chain seq x y z
N MET A 1 -19.94 -47.09 -17.05
CA MET A 1 -19.15 -45.95 -17.58
C MET A 1 -19.77 -44.60 -17.25
N GLU A 2 -21.10 -44.49 -17.07
CA GLU A 2 -21.76 -43.20 -16.76
C GLU A 2 -21.46 -42.62 -15.36
N ALA A 3 -21.25 -43.47 -14.35
CA ALA A 3 -20.86 -43.01 -13.01
C ALA A 3 -19.44 -42.41 -12.97
N LEU A 4 -18.53 -42.93 -13.80
CA LEU A 4 -17.16 -42.40 -13.91
C LEU A 4 -17.18 -41.03 -14.60
N THR A 5 -17.98 -40.85 -15.64
CA THR A 5 -18.14 -39.56 -16.33
C THR A 5 -18.80 -38.50 -15.44
N GLY A 6 -19.77 -38.88 -14.61
CA GLY A 6 -20.38 -37.97 -13.61
C GLY A 6 -19.37 -37.48 -12.56
N LEU A 7 -18.53 -38.39 -12.04
CA LEU A 7 -17.48 -38.04 -11.07
C LEU A 7 -16.41 -37.12 -11.69
N SER A 8 -16.03 -37.36 -12.95
CA SER A 8 -15.10 -36.51 -13.70
C SER A 8 -15.60 -35.07 -13.85
N ILE A 9 -16.88 -34.90 -14.16
CA ILE A 9 -17.50 -33.56 -14.35
C ILE A 9 -17.54 -32.80 -13.01
N VAL A 10 -17.91 -33.47 -11.92
CA VAL A 10 -17.91 -32.85 -10.58
C VAL A 10 -16.50 -32.43 -10.16
N LEU A 11 -15.49 -33.27 -10.44
CA LEU A 11 -14.09 -32.96 -10.14
C LEU A 11 -13.58 -31.75 -10.94
N ILE A 12 -13.91 -31.67 -12.22
CA ILE A 12 -13.54 -30.54 -13.09
C ILE A 12 -14.19 -29.25 -12.58
N ILE A 13 -15.47 -29.29 -12.22
CA ILE A 13 -16.18 -28.12 -11.66
C ILE A 13 -15.53 -27.69 -10.34
N ALA A 14 -15.19 -28.63 -9.46
CA ALA A 14 -14.51 -28.34 -8.20
C ALA A 14 -13.13 -27.70 -8.41
N ILE A 15 -12.35 -28.17 -9.39
CA ILE A 15 -11.04 -27.60 -9.75
C ILE A 15 -11.20 -26.18 -10.30
N ILE A 16 -12.16 -25.96 -11.20
CA ILE A 16 -12.42 -24.62 -11.76
C ILE A 16 -12.84 -23.65 -10.66
N LEU A 17 -13.72 -24.07 -9.76
CA LEU A 17 -14.21 -23.25 -8.65
C LEU A 17 -13.08 -22.93 -7.67
N PHE A 18 -12.24 -23.93 -7.35
CA PHE A 18 -11.02 -23.73 -6.57
C PHE A 18 -10.06 -22.74 -7.24
N LEU A 19 -9.84 -22.87 -8.56
CA LEU A 19 -8.95 -22.00 -9.32
C LEU A 19 -9.44 -20.54 -9.32
N ILE A 20 -10.76 -20.32 -9.48
CA ILE A 20 -11.37 -18.99 -9.42
C ILE A 20 -11.18 -18.36 -8.04
N VAL A 21 -11.44 -19.10 -6.96
CA VAL A 21 -11.25 -18.62 -5.58
C VAL A 21 -9.77 -18.32 -5.32
N PHE A 22 -8.87 -19.18 -5.79
CA PHE A 22 -7.43 -19.01 -5.63
C PHE A 22 -6.90 -17.78 -6.38
N LEU A 23 -7.29 -17.58 -7.65
CA LEU A 23 -6.91 -16.39 -8.43
C LEU A 23 -7.53 -15.11 -7.88
N TYR A 24 -8.74 -15.17 -7.31
CA TYR A 24 -9.35 -14.01 -6.65
C TYR A 24 -8.59 -13.61 -5.38
N PHE A 25 -8.08 -14.60 -4.64
CA PHE A 25 -7.40 -14.37 -3.37
C PHE A 25 -5.98 -13.83 -3.54
N ILE A 26 -5.25 -14.26 -4.57
CA ILE A 26 -3.88 -13.84 -4.82
C ILE A 26 -3.84 -12.76 -5.91
N PRO A 27 -3.52 -11.50 -5.56
CA PRO A 27 -3.39 -10.43 -6.57
C PRO A 27 -2.05 -10.56 -7.33
N ILE A 28 -1.99 -11.51 -8.28
CA ILE A 28 -0.78 -11.79 -9.08
C ILE A 28 -0.31 -10.54 -9.85
N GLY A 29 -1.25 -9.79 -10.44
CA GLY A 29 -0.92 -8.55 -11.16
C GLY A 29 -0.25 -7.48 -10.28
N LEU A 30 -0.66 -7.39 -9.01
CA LEU A 30 -0.07 -6.44 -8.06
C LEU A 30 1.37 -6.86 -7.70
N PHE A 31 1.60 -8.16 -7.53
CA PHE A 31 2.92 -8.72 -7.27
C PHE A 31 3.89 -8.43 -8.41
N ILE A 32 3.47 -8.68 -9.65
CA ILE A 32 4.28 -8.43 -10.85
C ILE A 32 4.66 -6.96 -10.92
N THR A 33 3.69 -6.06 -10.72
CA THR A 33 3.92 -4.61 -10.73
C THR A 33 4.92 -4.17 -9.65
N ALA A 34 4.82 -4.74 -8.44
CA ALA A 34 5.73 -4.46 -7.34
C ALA A 34 7.16 -4.91 -7.66
N TYR A 35 7.30 -6.13 -8.20
CA TYR A 35 8.59 -6.71 -8.58
C TYR A 35 9.32 -5.85 -9.62
N PHE A 36 8.63 -5.45 -10.70
CA PHE A 36 9.20 -4.57 -11.73
C PHE A 36 9.49 -3.16 -11.22
N SER A 37 8.81 -2.73 -10.15
CA SER A 37 9.07 -1.44 -9.50
C SER A 37 10.22 -1.51 -8.48
N GLY A 38 10.89 -2.66 -8.32
CA GLY A 38 11.99 -2.84 -7.38
C GLY A 38 11.55 -3.11 -5.93
N VAL A 39 10.25 -3.28 -5.68
CA VAL A 39 9.72 -3.57 -4.34
C VAL A 39 9.79 -5.07 -4.10
N LYS A 40 10.62 -5.48 -3.15
CA LYS A 40 10.77 -6.89 -2.76
C LYS A 40 9.64 -7.29 -1.81
N LEU A 41 8.63 -7.99 -2.34
CA LEU A 41 7.52 -8.55 -1.57
C LEU A 41 7.55 -10.08 -1.62
N ARG A 42 6.98 -10.72 -0.60
CA ARG A 42 6.73 -12.17 -0.53
C ARG A 42 5.24 -12.42 -0.71
N ILE A 43 4.87 -13.25 -1.70
CA ILE A 43 3.46 -13.50 -2.06
C ILE A 43 2.63 -14.00 -0.85
N PHE A 44 3.15 -14.99 -0.12
CA PHE A 44 2.42 -15.62 0.98
C PHE A 44 2.44 -14.81 2.29
N GLN A 45 3.57 -14.20 2.64
CA GLN A 45 3.67 -13.44 3.89
C GLN A 45 3.06 -12.04 3.77
N ASP A 46 3.33 -11.34 2.67
CA ASP A 46 2.92 -9.95 2.54
C ASP A 46 1.54 -9.85 1.90
N LEU A 47 1.34 -10.35 0.68
CA LEU A 47 0.06 -10.14 -0.04
C LEU A 47 -1.10 -10.93 0.58
N VAL A 48 -0.89 -12.21 0.86
CA VAL A 48 -1.89 -13.05 1.53
C VAL A 48 -2.04 -12.63 2.99
N GLY A 49 -0.94 -12.36 3.69
CA GLY A 49 -0.96 -11.90 5.09
C GLY A 49 -1.66 -10.54 5.28
N MET A 50 -1.57 -9.63 4.32
CA MET A 50 -2.34 -8.38 4.31
C MET A 50 -3.84 -8.65 4.28
N ARG A 51 -4.31 -9.54 3.39
CA ARG A 51 -5.73 -9.90 3.33
C ARG A 51 -6.24 -10.57 4.61
N LEU A 52 -5.45 -11.45 5.22
CA LEU A 52 -5.80 -12.08 6.50
C LEU A 52 -5.93 -11.05 7.63
N ARG A 53 -5.05 -10.04 7.66
CA ARG A 53 -5.09 -8.93 8.61
C ARG A 53 -6.10 -7.84 8.26
N LYS A 54 -6.92 -8.02 7.21
CA LYS A 54 -7.88 -7.05 6.69
C LYS A 54 -7.24 -5.72 6.23
N VAL A 55 -6.00 -5.76 5.78
CA VAL A 55 -5.30 -4.63 5.15
C VAL A 55 -5.42 -4.75 3.63
N PRO A 56 -5.90 -3.72 2.91
CA PRO A 56 -5.97 -3.76 1.45
C PRO A 56 -4.56 -3.75 0.83
N PRO A 57 -4.14 -4.83 0.15
CA PRO A 57 -2.78 -4.91 -0.38
C PRO A 57 -2.51 -3.87 -1.47
N VAL A 58 -3.56 -3.47 -2.21
CA VAL A 58 -3.45 -2.49 -3.29
C VAL A 58 -2.92 -1.14 -2.79
N ILE A 59 -3.40 -0.68 -1.63
CA ILE A 59 -3.00 0.63 -1.06
C ILE A 59 -1.53 0.57 -0.62
N ILE A 60 -1.18 -0.45 0.17
CA ILE A 60 0.18 -0.61 0.71
C ILE A 60 1.20 -0.77 -0.41
N VAL A 61 0.94 -1.64 -1.38
CA VAL A 61 1.89 -1.88 -2.47
C VAL A 61 2.05 -0.66 -3.37
N ARG A 62 0.98 0.07 -3.69
CA ARG A 62 1.09 1.31 -4.47
C ARG A 62 1.90 2.36 -3.72
N SER A 63 1.63 2.55 -2.43
CA SER A 63 2.40 3.46 -1.58
C SER A 63 3.88 3.07 -1.51
N MET A 64 4.19 1.78 -1.38
CA MET A 64 5.57 1.26 -1.43
C MET A 64 6.27 1.53 -2.76
N ILE A 65 5.58 1.32 -3.88
CA ILE A 65 6.10 1.62 -5.22
C ILE A 65 6.45 3.11 -5.33
N THR A 66 5.54 3.99 -4.89
CA THR A 66 5.76 5.45 -4.93
C THR A 66 6.94 5.86 -4.06
N ALA A 67 7.04 5.34 -2.84
CA ALA A 67 8.15 5.62 -1.93
C ALA A 67 9.50 5.13 -2.50
N THR A 68 9.55 3.88 -3.00
CA THR A 68 10.76 3.29 -3.57
C THR A 68 11.24 4.06 -4.80
N LYS A 69 10.31 4.49 -5.67
CA LYS A 69 10.64 5.33 -6.84
C LYS A 69 11.12 6.73 -6.46
N ALA A 70 10.74 7.24 -5.30
CA ALA A 70 11.24 8.49 -4.75
C ALA A 70 12.55 8.33 -3.96
N GLY A 71 13.10 7.11 -3.86
CA GLY A 71 14.31 6.83 -3.07
C GLY A 71 14.07 6.69 -1.57
N ILE A 72 12.81 6.71 -1.11
CA ILE A 72 12.46 6.60 0.29
C ILE A 72 12.28 5.12 0.65
N VAL A 73 13.11 4.65 1.58
CA VAL A 73 13.03 3.28 2.08
C VAL A 73 12.06 3.23 3.24
N VAL A 74 10.97 2.49 3.06
CA VAL A 74 9.94 2.25 4.07
C VAL A 74 9.70 0.76 4.22
N GLU A 75 9.46 0.33 5.44
CA GLU A 75 9.16 -1.07 5.75
C GLU A 75 7.65 -1.32 5.56
N VAL A 76 7.32 -2.42 4.88
CA VAL A 76 5.92 -2.84 4.62
C VAL A 76 5.13 -2.96 5.93
N GLY A 77 5.73 -3.57 6.97
CA GLY A 77 5.09 -3.73 8.27
C GLY A 77 4.72 -2.42 8.95
N LYS A 78 5.51 -1.35 8.76
CA LYS A 78 5.19 -0.02 9.29
C LYS A 78 4.00 0.63 8.58
N LEU A 79 3.90 0.46 7.26
CA LEU A 79 2.75 0.96 6.49
C LEU A 79 1.47 0.22 6.86
N GLU A 80 1.55 -1.08 7.05
CA GLU A 80 0.43 -1.91 7.49
C GLU A 80 -0.02 -1.52 8.91
N ALA A 81 0.93 -1.35 9.84
CA ALA A 81 0.63 -0.91 11.20
C ALA A 81 -0.05 0.47 11.21
N HIS A 82 0.43 1.40 10.39
CA HIS A 82 -0.18 2.73 10.26
C HIS A 82 -1.59 2.67 9.67
N TYR A 83 -1.82 1.83 8.65
CA TYR A 83 -3.15 1.60 8.10
C TYR A 83 -4.11 1.00 9.15
N LEU A 84 -3.64 0.01 9.90
CA LEU A 84 -4.42 -0.64 10.97
C LEU A 84 -4.73 0.31 12.13
N ALA A 85 -3.85 1.29 12.38
CA ALA A 85 -4.09 2.36 13.33
C ALA A 85 -5.13 3.40 12.84
N GLY A 86 -5.64 3.26 11.61
CA GLY A 86 -6.62 4.17 11.00
C GLY A 86 -6.00 5.37 10.29
N GLY A 87 -4.69 5.37 10.05
CA GLY A 87 -3.99 6.45 9.38
C GLY A 87 -4.04 6.38 7.84
N GLU A 88 -3.73 7.49 7.20
CA GLU A 88 -3.76 7.65 5.75
C GLU A 88 -2.38 7.47 5.12
N VAL A 89 -2.05 6.21 4.82
CA VAL A 89 -0.75 5.78 4.24
C VAL A 89 -0.35 6.59 3.00
N ILE A 90 -1.30 6.91 2.11
CA ILE A 90 -1.01 7.65 0.87
C ILE A 90 -0.55 9.08 1.18
N LYS A 91 -1.21 9.77 2.11
CA LYS A 91 -0.83 11.14 2.52
C LYS A 91 0.54 11.16 3.19
N VAL A 92 0.81 10.21 4.08
CA VAL A 92 2.11 10.12 4.75
C VAL A 92 3.24 9.92 3.75
N ILE A 93 3.11 8.99 2.81
CA ILE A 93 4.15 8.80 1.77
C ILE A 93 4.33 10.04 0.92
N ASN A 94 3.24 10.69 0.48
CA ASN A 94 3.35 11.93 -0.30
C ASN A 94 4.03 13.05 0.50
N ALA A 95 3.74 13.18 1.80
CA ALA A 95 4.36 14.15 2.68
C ALA A 95 5.87 13.89 2.84
N LEU A 96 6.27 12.63 3.00
CA LEU A 96 7.68 12.24 3.06
C LEU A 96 8.42 12.57 1.76
N ILE A 97 7.81 12.31 0.60
CA ILE A 97 8.38 12.66 -0.71
C ILE A 97 8.52 14.17 -0.87
N SER A 98 7.52 14.94 -0.43
CA SER A 98 7.59 16.40 -0.45
C SER A 98 8.66 16.95 0.49
N ALA A 99 8.83 16.35 1.67
CA ALA A 99 9.82 16.75 2.65
C ALA A 99 11.24 16.47 2.15
N ASP A 100 11.47 15.27 1.61
CA ASP A 100 12.76 14.85 1.03
C ASP A 100 13.19 15.78 -0.12
N LYS A 101 12.26 16.10 -1.03
CA LYS A 101 12.52 17.06 -2.12
C LYS A 101 12.83 18.48 -1.65
N ALA A 102 12.33 18.86 -0.49
CA ALA A 102 12.58 20.16 0.12
C ALA A 102 13.73 20.13 1.14
N ASN A 103 14.45 19.01 1.23
CA ASN A 103 15.55 18.80 2.16
C ASN A 103 15.15 19.01 3.64
N ILE A 104 13.91 18.64 3.97
CA ILE A 104 13.35 18.68 5.33
C ILE A 104 13.47 17.27 5.93
N ASP A 105 14.14 17.16 7.08
CA ASP A 105 14.23 15.91 7.83
C ASP A 105 12.88 15.58 8.50
N LEU A 106 12.10 14.72 7.84
CA LEU A 106 10.83 14.21 8.32
C LEU A 106 10.88 12.68 8.43
N PRO A 107 11.14 12.12 9.62
CA PRO A 107 11.13 10.67 9.80
C PRO A 107 9.69 10.12 9.67
N PHE A 108 9.59 8.88 9.20
CA PHE A 108 8.31 8.19 8.98
C PHE A 108 7.43 8.21 10.24
N GLU A 109 8.02 7.95 11.41
CA GLU A 109 7.32 7.92 12.69
C GLU A 109 6.67 9.27 13.01
N ARG A 110 7.38 10.38 12.75
CA ARG A 110 6.84 11.73 12.96
C ARG A 110 5.71 12.03 12.00
N ALA A 111 5.85 11.67 10.72
CA ALA A 111 4.78 11.84 9.75
C ALA A 111 3.52 11.05 10.15
N THR A 112 3.67 9.79 10.55
CA THR A 112 2.53 8.99 11.04
C THR A 112 1.90 9.53 12.31
N ALA A 113 2.69 10.07 13.25
CA ALA A 113 2.16 10.65 14.47
C ALA A 113 1.33 11.91 14.19
N ILE A 114 1.74 12.75 13.23
CA ILE A 114 0.99 13.94 12.82
C ILE A 114 -0.34 13.53 12.15
N ASP A 115 -0.30 12.52 11.28
CA ASP A 115 -1.51 11.99 10.61
C ASP A 115 -2.51 11.42 11.63
N LEU A 116 -2.03 10.58 12.57
CA LEU A 116 -2.86 10.00 13.63
C LEU A 116 -3.39 11.05 14.62
N ALA A 117 -2.72 12.20 14.75
CA ALA A 117 -3.23 13.34 15.52
C ALA A 117 -4.36 14.11 14.79
N GLY A 118 -4.78 13.66 13.61
CA GLY A 118 -5.83 14.30 12.80
C GLY A 118 -5.36 15.60 12.16
N ARG A 119 -4.07 15.71 11.83
CA ARG A 119 -3.48 16.86 11.13
C ARG A 119 -3.06 16.45 9.73
N ASP A 120 -3.21 17.35 8.77
CA ASP A 120 -2.74 17.10 7.40
C ASP A 120 -1.22 17.28 7.33
N VAL A 121 -0.50 16.16 7.38
CA VAL A 121 0.97 16.13 7.29
C VAL A 121 1.46 16.73 5.96
N LEU A 122 0.75 16.45 4.87
CA LEU A 122 1.15 16.87 3.54
C LEU A 122 1.05 18.39 3.42
N GLU A 123 -0.01 18.97 3.97
CA GLU A 123 -0.19 20.43 3.97
C GLU A 123 0.87 21.13 4.84
N ALA A 124 1.17 20.57 6.02
CA ALA A 124 2.22 21.10 6.90
C ALA A 124 3.60 21.13 6.21
N VAL A 125 3.93 20.08 5.46
CA VAL A 125 5.16 20.03 4.67
C VAL A 125 5.10 21.05 3.53
N LYS A 126 4.02 21.10 2.75
CA LYS A 126 3.87 22.03 1.62
C LYS A 126 4.06 23.49 2.02
N MET A 127 3.47 23.90 3.14
CA MET A 127 3.59 25.27 3.65
C MET A 127 5.04 25.64 4.02
N SER A 128 5.86 24.64 4.35
CA SER A 128 7.29 24.83 4.63
C SER A 128 8.12 24.97 3.35
N VAL A 129 7.68 24.38 2.23
CA VAL A 129 8.37 24.44 0.93
C VAL A 129 7.93 25.66 0.11
N ILE A 130 6.64 25.93 0.09
CA ILE A 130 6.01 27.01 -0.69
C ILE A 130 5.25 27.89 0.31
N PRO A 131 5.91 28.93 0.87
CA PRO A 131 5.25 29.81 1.82
C PRO A 131 4.11 30.57 1.12
N LYS A 132 2.92 30.57 1.73
CA LYS A 132 1.77 31.30 1.22
C LYS A 132 2.01 32.80 1.37
N VAL A 133 1.98 33.54 0.26
CA VAL A 133 1.93 35.00 0.30
C VAL A 133 0.54 35.40 0.78
N ILE A 134 0.47 36.01 1.97
CA ILE A 134 -0.76 36.61 2.49
C ILE A 134 -0.73 38.08 2.10
N GLU A 135 -1.60 38.48 1.19
CA GLU A 135 -1.79 39.89 0.85
C GLU A 135 -2.48 40.58 2.03
N THR A 136 -1.78 41.53 2.66
CA THR A 136 -2.39 42.42 3.64
C THR A 136 -3.09 43.56 2.90
N PRO A 137 -4.36 43.86 3.20
CA PRO A 137 -5.02 45.04 2.65
C PRO A 137 -4.31 46.31 3.16
N LEU A 138 -4.09 47.25 2.24
CA LEU A 138 -3.61 48.61 2.53
C LEU A 138 -4.69 49.44 3.24
#